data_AF-A0A0X8X9S5-F1
#
_entry.id   AF-A0A0X8X9S5-F1
#
_cell.length_a   1.000
_cell.length_b   1.000
_cell.length_c   1.000
_cell.angle_alpha   90.00
_cell.angle_beta   90.00
_cell.angle_gamma   90.00
#
_symmetry.space_group_name_H-M   'P 1'
#
loop_
_entity.id
_entity.type
_entity.pdbx_description
1 polymer ?
#
loop_
_entity_poly.entity_id
_entity_poly.type
_entity_poly.pdbx_seq_one_letter_code
_entity_poly.pdbx_strand_id
1 'polypeptide(L)'
;MHQDLYGDVYFPIQLVLFLNEPGEDYEGGEFVLVEQRPRAQSKAIVLKPKKGDMLLFTTNFRPVNGSKGYHRVNMKHGVSELTAGIRHTLGIIFHDAA
;
A
#
# COMPACT_ATOMS: atom_id res chain seq x y z
N MET A 1 -0.66 6.38 -8.22
CA MET A 1 -1.49 5.56 -7.33
C MET A 1 -2.17 4.48 -8.15
N HIS A 2 -2.04 3.22 -7.75
CA HIS A 2 -2.62 2.07 -8.47
C HIS A 2 -3.20 1.04 -7.49
N GLN A 3 -3.73 -0.04 -8.08
CA GLN A 3 -4.15 -1.27 -7.41
C GLN A 3 -3.55 -2.41 -8.22
N ASP A 4 -3.04 -3.44 -7.54
CA ASP A 4 -2.36 -4.55 -8.22
C ASP A 4 -3.35 -5.69 -8.45
N LEU A 5 -4.30 -5.44 -9.35
CA LEU A 5 -5.34 -6.40 -9.72
C LEU A 5 -4.92 -7.13 -10.98
N TYR A 6 -4.53 -8.40 -10.83
CA TYR A 6 -4.13 -9.28 -11.94
C TYR A 6 -5.16 -10.39 -12.12
N GLY A 7 -5.88 -10.35 -13.25
CA GLY A 7 -6.92 -11.33 -13.58
C GLY A 7 -8.21 -11.17 -12.76
N ASP A 8 -9.14 -12.11 -12.95
CA ASP A 8 -10.46 -12.07 -12.31
C ASP A 8 -10.42 -12.52 -10.84
N VAL A 9 -9.39 -13.29 -10.45
CA VAL A 9 -9.15 -13.78 -9.10
C VAL A 9 -7.80 -13.28 -8.62
N TYR A 10 -7.79 -12.59 -7.48
CA TYR A 10 -6.59 -12.04 -6.88
C TYR A 10 -6.60 -12.26 -5.37
N PHE A 11 -5.42 -12.44 -4.78
CA PHE A 11 -5.31 -12.54 -3.33
C PHE A 11 -5.52 -11.14 -2.69
N PRO A 12 -6.30 -11.04 -1.60
CA PRO A 12 -6.78 -9.74 -1.10
C PRO A 12 -5.69 -8.91 -0.39
N ILE A 13 -4.51 -9.49 -0.16
CA ILE A 13 -3.39 -8.88 0.55
C ILE A 13 -2.13 -9.07 -0.29
N GLN A 14 -1.25 -8.09 -0.25
CA GLN A 14 0.12 -8.18 -0.75
C GLN A 14 1.10 -7.61 0.28
N LEU A 15 2.38 -7.84 0.03
CA LEU A 15 3.45 -7.56 0.96
C LEU A 15 4.58 -6.83 0.26
N VAL A 16 5.16 -5.85 0.96
CA VAL A 16 6.40 -5.19 0.52
C VAL A 16 7.43 -5.18 1.65
N LEU A 17 8.67 -5.58 1.34
CA LEU A 17 9.83 -5.45 2.22
C LEU A 17 10.68 -4.27 1.79
N PHE A 18 11.17 -3.50 2.77
CA PHE A 18 11.96 -2.29 2.54
C PHE A 18 13.44 -2.61 2.70
N LEU A 19 14.23 -2.37 1.65
CA LEU A 19 15.63 -2.81 1.58
C LEU A 19 16.64 -1.69 1.82
N ASN A 20 16.18 -0.44 1.87
CA ASN A 20 16.98 0.76 2.07
C ASN A 20 16.53 1.54 3.30
N GLU A 21 17.46 2.28 3.92
CA GLU A 21 17.19 3.12 5.08
C GLU A 21 16.80 4.54 4.64
N PRO A 22 15.58 5.01 4.95
CA PRO A 22 15.14 6.33 4.55
C PRO A 22 15.87 7.44 5.34
N GLY A 23 16.31 8.50 4.66
CA GLY A 23 17.14 9.57 5.23
C GLY A 23 18.65 9.30 5.20
N GLU A 24 19.06 8.06 4.85
CA GLU A 24 20.46 7.71 4.60
C GLU A 24 20.67 7.30 3.13
N ASP A 25 19.87 6.35 2.63
CA ASP A 25 19.98 5.83 1.27
C ASP A 25 19.14 6.65 0.26
N TYR A 26 18.06 7.30 0.71
CA TYR A 26 17.15 8.11 -0.12
C TYR A 26 16.33 9.13 0.67
N GLU A 27 15.84 10.17 -0.03
CA GLU A 27 14.87 11.16 0.46
C GLU A 27 13.58 11.15 -0.37
N GLY A 28 12.47 11.56 0.26
CA GLY A 28 11.12 11.34 -0.29
C GLY A 28 10.79 9.84 -0.33
N GLY A 29 10.08 9.38 -1.37
CA GLY A 29 9.84 7.96 -1.60
C GLY A 29 9.02 7.25 -0.51
N GLU A 30 8.18 7.98 0.22
CA GLU A 30 7.26 7.43 1.21
C GLU A 30 6.24 6.48 0.56
N PHE A 31 5.89 5.43 1.28
CA PHE A 31 4.82 4.55 0.87
C PHE A 31 3.47 5.18 1.24
N VAL A 32 2.62 5.41 0.25
CA VAL A 32 1.35 6.11 0.43
C VAL A 32 0.20 5.14 0.21
N LEU A 33 -0.66 4.99 1.20
CA LEU A 33 -1.97 4.35 1.09
C LEU A 33 -3.04 5.44 1.01
N VAL A 34 -4.02 5.27 0.13
CA VAL A 34 -5.15 6.19 -0.01
C VAL A 34 -6.44 5.41 0.15
N GLU A 35 -7.17 5.74 1.22
CA GLU A 35 -8.55 5.28 1.43
C GLU A 35 -9.51 6.23 0.71
N GLN A 36 -10.26 5.69 -0.24
CA GLN A 36 -11.32 6.42 -0.92
C GLN A 36 -12.58 6.40 -0.07
N ARG A 37 -12.99 7.58 0.41
CA ARG A 37 -14.17 7.73 1.26
C ARG A 37 -15.35 8.24 0.42
N PRO A 38 -16.46 7.49 0.32
CA PRO A 38 -17.62 7.97 -0.42
C PRO A 38 -18.11 9.31 0.10
N ARG A 39 -18.31 10.28 -0.81
CA ARG A 39 -18.83 11.63 -0.49
C ARG A 39 -17.97 12.44 0.50
N ALA A 40 -16.70 12.07 0.66
CA ALA A 40 -15.72 12.79 1.47
C ALA A 40 -14.37 12.81 0.74
N GLN A 41 -13.46 13.66 1.20
CA GLN A 41 -12.10 13.68 0.67
C GLN A 41 -11.40 12.34 0.99
N SER A 42 -10.64 11.80 0.05
CA SER A 42 -9.80 10.63 0.29
C SER A 42 -8.84 10.86 1.46
N LYS A 43 -8.58 9.82 2.25
CA LYS A 43 -7.66 9.88 3.38
C LYS A 43 -6.33 9.25 2.97
N ALA A 44 -5.27 10.06 2.92
CA ALA A 44 -3.92 9.57 2.75
C ALA A 44 -3.34 9.04 4.08
N ILE A 45 -2.61 7.95 4.00
CA ILE A 45 -1.79 7.39 5.07
C ILE A 45 -0.39 7.28 4.48
N VAL A 46 0.54 8.05 5.02
CA VAL A 46 1.91 8.14 4.53
C VAL A 46 2.81 7.41 5.52
N LEU A 47 3.58 6.46 5.02
CA LEU A 47 4.46 5.61 5.81
C LEU A 47 5.90 5.81 5.32
N LYS A 48 6.85 5.87 6.26
CA LYS A 48 8.29 5.89 5.99
C LYS A 48 8.96 4.70 6.71
N PRO A 49 8.73 3.44 6.24
CA PRO A 49 9.27 2.25 6.90
C PRO A 49 10.78 2.20 6.75
N LYS A 50 11.44 1.65 7.76
CA LYS A 50 12.90 1.53 7.84
C LYS A 50 13.39 0.31 7.09
N LYS A 51 14.71 0.22 6.93
CA LYS A 51 15.34 -0.97 6.35
C LYS A 51 15.00 -2.21 7.18
N GLY A 52 14.51 -3.25 6.51
CA GLY A 52 14.08 -4.50 7.13
C GLY A 52 12.62 -4.51 7.58
N ASP A 53 11.91 -3.38 7.57
CA ASP A 53 10.48 -3.36 7.83
C ASP A 53 9.72 -4.08 6.71
N MET A 54 8.53 -4.56 7.06
CA MET A 54 7.61 -5.23 6.16
C MET A 54 6.22 -4.63 6.32
N LEU A 55 5.55 -4.36 5.20
CA LEU A 55 4.17 -3.88 5.18
C LEU A 55 3.28 -4.90 4.48
N LEU A 56 2.26 -5.38 5.19
CA LEU A 56 1.12 -6.08 4.60
C LEU A 56 0.00 -5.07 4.36
N PHE A 57 -0.55 -5.07 3.16
CA PHE A 57 -1.63 -4.16 2.80
C PHE A 57 -2.59 -4.78 1.79
N THR A 58 -3.80 -4.24 1.77
CA THR A 58 -4.88 -4.77 0.92
C THR A 58 -4.66 -4.42 -0.55
N THR A 59 -4.90 -5.36 -1.44
CA THR A 59 -4.74 -5.20 -2.89
C THR A 59 -5.78 -4.27 -3.52
N ASN A 60 -7.01 -4.25 -2.98
CA ASN A 60 -8.14 -3.49 -3.55
C ASN A 60 -8.95 -2.71 -2.50
N PHE A 61 -9.39 -3.38 -1.44
CA PHE A 61 -10.26 -2.77 -0.43
C PHE A 61 -9.95 -3.32 0.95
N ARG A 62 -10.35 -2.58 1.99
CA ARG A 62 -10.37 -3.08 3.37
C ARG A 62 -11.78 -3.04 3.95
N PRO A 63 -12.14 -3.95 4.86
CA PRO A 63 -13.39 -3.87 5.60
C PRO A 63 -13.31 -2.73 6.63
N VAL A 64 -14.35 -1.90 6.70
CA VAL A 64 -14.50 -0.85 7.71
C VAL A 64 -15.83 -1.02 8.41
N ASN A 65 -15.80 -0.90 9.74
CA ASN A 65 -17.00 -0.97 10.57
C ASN A 65 -17.80 0.34 10.45
N GLY A 66 -19.04 0.27 9.96
CA GLY A 66 -19.97 1.39 9.84
C GLY A 66 -21.23 1.17 10.67
N SER A 67 -22.15 2.14 10.64
CA SER A 67 -23.41 2.09 11.41
C SER A 67 -24.35 0.95 11.04
N LYS A 68 -24.22 0.38 9.83
CA LYS A 68 -25.01 -0.77 9.34
C LYS A 68 -24.17 -2.05 9.21
N GLY A 69 -23.04 -2.12 9.91
CA GLY A 69 -22.08 -3.23 9.82
C GLY A 69 -20.89 -2.93 8.92
N TYR A 70 -20.13 -3.97 8.59
CA TYR A 70 -18.93 -3.85 7.79
C TYR A 70 -19.27 -3.58 6.31
N HIS A 71 -18.53 -2.65 5.72
CA HIS A 71 -18.56 -2.38 4.29
C HIS A 71 -17.14 -2.25 3.75
N ARG A 72 -17.01 -2.32 2.42
CA ARG A 72 -15.71 -2.20 1.73
C ARG A 72 -15.40 -0.73 1.48
N VAL A 73 -14.17 -0.32 1.77
CA VAL A 73 -13.62 0.96 1.29
C VAL A 73 -12.46 0.68 0.36
N ASN A 74 -12.46 1.35 -0.80
CA ASN A 74 -11.41 1.16 -1.78
C ASN A 74 -10.10 1.75 -1.27
N MET A 75 -9.04 0.98 -1.43
CA MET A 75 -7.67 1.30 -1.08
C MET A 75 -6.86 1.38 -2.37
N LYS A 76 -6.05 2.42 -2.49
CA LYS A 76 -4.99 2.51 -3.50
C LYS A 76 -3.65 2.67 -2.78
N HIS A 77 -2.58 2.24 -3.42
CA HIS A 77 -1.23 2.47 -2.93
C HIS A 77 -0.35 3.12 -3.99
N GLY A 78 0.79 3.61 -3.55
CA GLY A 78 1.79 4.21 -4.39
C GLY A 78 3.00 4.61 -3.57
N VAL A 79 3.96 5.20 -4.27
CA VAL A 79 5.17 5.77 -3.67
C VAL A 79 5.21 7.23 -4.07
N SER A 80 5.54 8.12 -3.14
CA SER A 80 5.79 9.52 -3.46
C SER A 80 7.05 9.65 -4.33
N GLU A 81 7.28 10.84 -4.88
CA GLU A 81 8.50 11.11 -5.65
C GLU A 81 9.74 10.89 -4.77
N LEU A 82 10.76 10.23 -5.34
CA LEU A 82 12.11 10.26 -4.78
C LEU A 82 12.72 11.61 -5.12
N THR A 83 13.13 12.36 -4.10
CA THR A 83 13.79 13.65 -4.30
C THR A 83 15.32 13.53 -4.30
N ALA A 84 15.86 12.44 -3.72
CA ALA A 84 17.27 12.09 -3.80
C ALA A 84 17.50 10.59 -3.52
N GLY A 85 18.64 10.06 -3.97
CA GLY A 85 19.09 8.70 -3.67
C GLY A 85 18.38 7.61 -4.48
N ILE A 86 18.46 6.36 -3.99
CA ILE A 86 17.90 5.18 -4.66
C ILE A 86 17.15 4.32 -3.64
N ARG A 87 15.94 3.90 -4.00
CA ARG A 87 15.06 3.12 -3.13
C ARG A 87 14.73 1.78 -3.76
N HIS A 88 15.03 0.71 -3.04
CA HIS A 88 14.69 -0.67 -3.40
C HIS A 88 13.69 -1.26 -2.42
N THR A 89 12.76 -2.02 -2.98
CA THR A 89 11.77 -2.80 -2.23
C THR A 89 11.57 -4.14 -2.90
N LEU A 90 11.31 -5.17 -2.12
CA LEU A 90 10.87 -6.47 -2.62
C LEU A 90 9.36 -6.59 -2.43
N GLY A 91 8.61 -6.61 -3.53
CA GLY A 91 7.18 -6.89 -3.53
C GLY A 91 6.92 -8.39 -3.61
N ILE A 92 6.02 -8.90 -2.78
CA ILE A 92 5.48 -10.26 -2.87
C ILE A 92 3.98 -10.15 -3.14
N ILE A 93 3.60 -10.58 -4.34
CA ILE A 93 2.20 -10.65 -4.76
C ILE A 93 1.76 -12.10 -4.59
N PHE A 94 0.80 -12.31 -3.70
CA PHE A 94 0.18 -13.61 -3.50
C PHE A 94 -0.82 -13.87 -4.62
N HIS A 95 -0.84 -15.11 -5.08
CA HIS A 95 -1.87 -15.64 -5.96
C HIS A 95 -2.59 -16.78 -5.23
N ASP A 96 -3.78 -17.11 -5.71
CA ASP A 96 -4.51 -18.26 -5.22
C ASP A 96 -3.67 -19.53 -5.46
N ALA A 97 -3.46 -20.32 -4.41
CA ALA A 97 -2.82 -21.63 -4.51
C ALA A 97 -3.96 -22.65 -4.62
N ALA A 98 -4.24 -23.08 -5.86
CA ALA A 98 -5.19 -24.15 -6.15
C ALA A 98 -4.73 -25.49 -5.56
#